data_AF-A0A846SK84-F1
#
_entry.id   AF-A0A846SK84-F1
#
_cell.length_a   1.000
_cell.length_b   1.000
_cell.length_c   1.000
_cell.angle_alpha   90.00
_cell.angle_beta   90.00
_cell.angle_gamma   90.00
#
_symmetry.space_group_name_H-M   'P 1'
#
loop_
_entity.id
_entity.type
_entity.pdbx_description
1 polymer ?
#
loop_
_entity_poly.entity_id
_entity_poly.type
_entity_poly.pdbx_seq_one_letter_code
_entity_poly.pdbx_strand_id
1 'polypeptide(L)'
;MTETEPPELPRGIALAWGVAANPQRGPKREMSVEKIVDAAVELADAEGIGAVSMAAVAAKLGFTPMSLYRYVAAKDDLLLLMQEEATGLPPESHLEVDGWRGRLLALYEAQIMLYLRHPWMLSLPITGSPITPNSSAWLDAGLAALEETPLTAEERLAVALAMTGHARWCGIVQAGYTEQARGSGLTPDEVSAREAALFDRVITAEEFPALRRAIQDDVFLSVADPFRFGVERTLDGVAAYIAGLDRGETRSAATEWVDLEPAELAGDRRLKEAQRAVRDAEKALRTAHKVERQALREARERLAKVKKPA
;
A
#
# COMPACT_ATOMS: atom_id res chain seq x y z
N MET A 1 20.39 16.33 35.36
CA MET A 1 19.84 16.57 34.02
C MET A 1 20.88 16.04 33.05
N THR A 2 20.74 14.80 32.60
CA THR A 2 21.58 14.26 31.53
C THR A 2 21.19 14.95 30.24
N GLU A 3 22.00 15.92 29.81
CA GLU A 3 21.99 16.46 28.47
C GLU A 3 22.17 15.27 27.52
N THR A 4 21.05 14.81 26.96
CA THR A 4 21.08 13.71 26.00
C THR A 4 21.42 14.38 24.68
N GLU A 5 22.65 14.21 24.21
CA GLU A 5 23.05 14.72 22.89
C GLU A 5 22.02 14.24 21.85
N PRO A 6 21.58 15.13 20.94
CA PRO A 6 20.63 14.75 19.91
C PRO A 6 21.23 13.63 19.04
N PRO A 7 20.42 12.65 18.62
CA PRO A 7 20.92 11.52 17.83
C PRO A 7 21.52 12.02 16.52
N GLU A 8 22.64 11.43 16.10
CA GLU A 8 23.28 11.72 14.83
C GLU A 8 22.35 11.34 13.66
N LEU A 9 22.15 12.25 12.70
CA LEU A 9 21.26 12.01 11.56
C LEU A 9 21.91 11.01 10.59
N PRO A 10 21.20 9.95 10.18
CA PRO A 10 21.66 9.09 9.09
C PRO A 10 21.91 9.90 7.82
N ARG A 11 22.94 9.53 7.07
CA ARG A 11 23.44 10.33 5.94
C ARG A 11 22.38 10.61 4.87
N GLY A 12 21.57 9.64 4.48
CA GLY A 12 20.47 9.83 3.53
C GLY A 12 19.46 10.88 4.00
N ILE A 13 19.09 10.87 5.28
CA ILE A 13 18.18 11.87 5.88
C ILE A 13 18.86 13.24 5.90
N ALA A 14 20.12 13.32 6.32
CA ALA A 14 20.86 14.57 6.32
C ALA A 14 21.01 15.17 4.91
N LEU A 15 21.14 14.34 3.87
CA LEU A 15 21.14 14.77 2.47
C LEU A 15 19.76 15.27 2.03
N ALA A 16 18.68 14.57 2.38
CA ALA A 16 17.31 14.99 2.07
C ALA A 16 16.99 16.37 2.66
N TRP A 17 17.39 16.62 3.91
CA TRP A 17 17.22 17.93 4.57
C TRP A 17 18.22 19.00 4.11
N GLY A 18 19.19 18.66 3.24
CA GLY A 18 20.24 19.59 2.80
C GLY A 18 21.21 20.02 3.89
N VAL A 19 21.23 19.34 5.04
CA VAL A 19 22.10 19.67 6.20
C VAL A 19 23.44 18.95 6.12
N ALA A 20 23.54 17.85 5.37
CA ALA A 20 24.82 17.24 5.05
C ALA A 20 25.63 18.16 4.13
N ALA A 21 26.92 18.34 4.43
CA ALA A 21 27.83 19.03 3.54
C ALA A 21 27.90 18.29 2.20
N ASN A 22 27.15 18.78 1.22
CA ASN A 22 27.35 18.41 -0.17
C ASN A 22 28.79 18.84 -0.52
N PRO A 23 29.62 18.05 -1.23
CA PRO A 23 30.91 18.52 -1.72
C PRO A 23 30.71 19.65 -2.76
N GLN A 24 30.32 20.83 -2.29
CA GLN A 24 29.74 21.95 -3.03
C GLN A 24 30.75 23.06 -3.35
N ARG A 25 32.06 22.79 -3.36
CA ARG A 25 33.07 23.80 -3.74
C ARG A 25 33.66 23.52 -5.13
N GLY A 26 33.20 24.25 -6.15
CA GLY A 26 33.80 24.38 -7.49
C GLY A 26 32.80 24.69 -8.63
N PRO A 27 33.24 25.24 -9.78
CA PRO A 27 32.34 25.60 -10.89
C PRO A 27 31.66 24.36 -11.49
N LYS A 28 30.34 24.45 -11.76
CA LYS A 28 29.43 23.45 -12.38
C LYS A 28 30.09 22.10 -12.68
N ARG A 29 30.11 21.19 -11.68
CA ARG A 29 30.41 19.78 -11.97
C ARG A 29 29.24 19.14 -12.70
N GLU A 30 29.58 18.23 -13.61
CA GLU A 30 28.64 17.46 -14.43
C GLU A 30 27.72 16.55 -13.60
N MET A 31 28.08 16.23 -12.34
CA MET A 31 27.36 15.28 -11.47
C MET A 31 27.06 15.88 -10.09
N SER A 32 25.83 15.69 -9.59
CA SER A 32 25.33 16.12 -8.28
C SER A 32 24.38 15.06 -7.70
N VAL A 33 23.98 15.20 -6.43
CA VAL A 33 23.02 14.26 -5.80
C VAL A 33 21.70 14.27 -6.55
N GLU A 34 21.20 15.45 -6.89
CA GLU A 34 19.95 15.67 -7.61
C GLU A 34 19.98 14.92 -8.95
N LYS A 35 21.03 15.10 -9.76
CA LYS A 35 21.18 14.37 -11.04
C LYS A 35 21.25 12.84 -10.88
N ILE A 36 21.84 12.36 -9.79
CA ILE A 36 21.92 10.92 -9.50
C ILE A 36 20.53 10.39 -9.17
N VAL A 37 19.77 11.14 -8.36
CA VAL A 37 18.40 10.79 -7.96
C VAL A 37 17.47 10.85 -9.18
N ASP A 38 17.50 11.91 -9.98
CA ASP A 38 16.70 12.05 -11.21
C ASP A 38 16.90 10.85 -12.15
N ALA A 39 18.17 10.51 -12.43
CA ALA A 39 18.47 9.38 -13.30
C ALA A 39 18.02 8.03 -12.72
N ALA A 40 18.05 7.89 -11.38
CA ALA A 40 17.57 6.69 -10.71
C ALA A 40 16.03 6.60 -10.73
N VAL A 41 15.32 7.71 -10.51
CA VAL A 41 13.85 7.80 -10.63
C VAL A 41 13.41 7.48 -12.06
N GLU A 42 14.03 8.09 -13.07
CA GLU A 42 13.73 7.78 -14.47
C GLU A 42 13.95 6.30 -14.82
N LEU A 43 15.01 5.69 -14.28
CA LEU A 43 15.27 4.27 -14.46
C LEU A 43 14.20 3.40 -13.77
N ALA A 44 13.79 3.77 -12.56
CA ALA A 44 12.76 3.07 -11.81
C ALA A 44 11.37 3.19 -12.44
N ASP A 45 11.03 4.34 -13.02
CA ASP A 45 9.78 4.57 -13.74
C ASP A 45 9.69 3.72 -15.01
N ALA A 46 10.82 3.55 -15.71
CA ALA A 46 10.88 2.81 -16.97
C ALA A 46 10.99 1.29 -16.77
N GLU A 47 11.82 0.83 -15.84
CA GLU A 47 12.24 -0.58 -15.72
C GLU A 47 11.92 -1.19 -14.34
N GLY A 48 11.29 -0.41 -13.45
CA GLY A 48 10.96 -0.83 -12.10
C GLY A 48 12.14 -0.77 -11.12
N ILE A 49 11.83 -0.91 -9.82
CA ILE A 49 12.83 -0.76 -8.75
C ILE A 49 13.96 -1.79 -8.81
N GLY A 50 13.69 -2.97 -9.39
CA GLY A 50 14.65 -4.05 -9.53
C GLY A 50 15.83 -3.71 -10.45
N ALA A 51 15.61 -2.83 -11.44
CA ALA A 51 16.65 -2.37 -12.37
C ALA A 51 17.61 -1.36 -11.71
N VAL A 52 17.18 -0.70 -10.63
CA VAL A 52 17.97 0.32 -9.95
C VAL A 52 19.13 -0.32 -9.18
N SER A 53 20.33 -0.11 -9.70
CA SER A 53 21.59 -0.42 -9.04
C SER A 53 22.57 0.74 -9.19
N MET A 54 23.55 0.85 -8.29
CA MET A 54 24.59 1.88 -8.38
C MET A 54 25.30 1.85 -9.75
N ALA A 55 25.46 0.66 -10.34
CA ALA A 55 26.08 0.52 -11.65
C ALA A 55 25.16 0.95 -12.80
N ALA A 56 23.88 0.60 -12.76
CA ALA A 56 22.93 0.99 -13.79
C ALA A 56 22.73 2.52 -13.82
N VAL A 57 22.61 3.16 -12.65
CA VAL A 57 22.49 4.62 -12.55
C VAL A 57 23.77 5.32 -13.04
N ALA A 58 24.94 4.79 -12.68
CA ALA A 58 26.21 5.34 -13.16
C ALA A 58 26.33 5.23 -14.69
N ALA A 59 25.99 4.07 -15.26
CA ALA A 59 26.02 3.84 -16.69
C ALA A 59 25.07 4.79 -17.43
N LYS A 60 23.84 4.99 -16.93
CA LYS A 60 22.88 5.95 -17.48
C LYS A 60 23.41 7.38 -17.51
N LEU A 61 24.22 7.77 -16.52
CA LEU A 61 24.86 9.09 -16.44
C LEU A 61 26.21 9.17 -17.16
N GLY A 62 26.72 8.08 -17.74
CA GLY A 62 28.05 8.04 -18.38
C GLY A 62 29.22 8.07 -17.39
N PHE A 63 29.01 7.69 -16.13
CA PHE A 63 30.05 7.63 -15.10
C PHE A 63 30.31 6.19 -14.60
N THR A 64 31.37 6.04 -13.80
CA THR A 64 31.65 4.79 -13.10
C THR A 64 30.88 4.71 -11.77
N PRO A 65 30.53 3.51 -11.28
CA PRO A 65 29.86 3.34 -9.98
C PRO A 65 30.65 3.99 -8.83
N MET A 66 31.98 3.93 -8.88
CA MET A 66 32.86 4.53 -7.87
C MET A 66 32.68 6.05 -7.76
N SER A 67 32.33 6.72 -8.86
CA SER A 67 32.08 8.16 -8.86
C SER A 67 30.82 8.53 -8.07
N LEU A 68 29.79 7.68 -8.07
CA LEU A 68 28.51 7.92 -7.39
C LEU A 68 28.64 7.82 -5.87
N TYR A 69 29.46 6.87 -5.37
CA TYR A 69 29.65 6.64 -3.93
C TYR A 69 30.18 7.86 -3.16
N ARG A 70 30.74 8.86 -3.85
CA ARG A 70 31.14 10.14 -3.26
C ARG A 70 29.94 10.98 -2.81
N TYR A 71 28.82 10.86 -3.52
CA TYR A 71 27.60 11.64 -3.32
C TYR A 71 26.60 10.85 -2.48
N VAL A 72 26.39 9.58 -2.81
CA VAL A 72 25.42 8.69 -2.14
C VAL A 72 26.13 7.43 -1.68
N ALA A 73 26.25 7.23 -0.37
CA ALA A 73 27.16 6.24 0.21
C ALA A 73 26.65 4.80 0.09
N ALA A 74 25.34 4.60 0.07
CA ALA A 74 24.71 3.28 0.00
C ALA A 74 23.52 3.27 -0.95
N LYS A 75 23.13 2.07 -1.39
CA LYS A 75 21.90 1.88 -2.16
C LYS A 75 20.66 2.35 -1.37
N ASP A 76 20.63 2.10 -0.07
CA ASP A 76 19.50 2.48 0.77
C ASP A 76 19.35 4.00 0.89
N ASP A 77 20.47 4.74 0.96
CA ASP A 77 20.45 6.20 0.88
C ASP A 77 19.89 6.67 -0.47
N LEU A 78 20.25 6.00 -1.57
CA LEU A 78 19.72 6.33 -2.90
C LEU A 78 18.21 6.07 -2.96
N LEU A 79 17.74 4.94 -2.45
CA LEU A 79 16.30 4.59 -2.43
C LEU A 79 15.49 5.59 -1.59
N LEU A 80 16.03 6.03 -0.45
CA LEU A 80 15.41 7.05 0.38
C LEU A 80 15.31 8.38 -0.36
N LEU A 81 16.40 8.83 -1.01
CA LEU A 81 16.40 10.08 -1.78
C LEU A 81 15.51 10.01 -3.01
N MET A 82 15.45 8.87 -3.69
CA MET A 82 14.49 8.63 -4.78
C MET A 82 13.06 8.73 -4.29
N GLN A 83 12.73 8.06 -3.17
CA GLN A 83 11.39 8.13 -2.58
C GLN A 83 11.04 9.57 -2.22
N GLU A 84 11.97 10.30 -1.62
CA GLU A 84 11.79 11.71 -1.26
C GLU A 84 11.51 12.58 -2.49
N GLU A 85 12.33 12.46 -3.55
CA GLU A 85 12.16 13.21 -4.80
C GLU A 85 10.83 12.88 -5.47
N ALA A 86 10.52 11.59 -5.61
CA ALA A 86 9.29 11.14 -6.24
C ALA A 86 8.06 11.63 -5.45
N THR A 87 8.11 11.61 -4.11
CA THR A 87 7.02 12.06 -3.24
C THR A 87 6.63 13.52 -3.51
N GLY A 88 7.62 14.41 -3.66
CA GLY A 88 7.40 15.85 -3.85
C GLY A 88 6.56 16.51 -2.76
N LEU A 89 6.30 17.81 -2.90
CA LEU A 89 5.42 18.53 -1.98
C LEU A 89 3.94 18.17 -2.23
N PRO A 90 3.09 18.16 -1.18
CA PRO A 90 1.64 18.06 -1.37
C PRO A 90 1.16 19.21 -2.26
N PRO A 91 0.26 18.97 -3.23
CA PRO A 91 -0.20 20.01 -4.14
C PRO A 91 -0.99 21.07 -3.38
N GLU A 92 -0.75 22.35 -3.66
CA GLU A 92 -1.43 23.48 -3.01
C GLU A 92 -2.96 23.46 -3.19
N SER A 93 -3.47 22.76 -4.22
CA SER A 93 -4.91 22.63 -4.48
C SER A 93 -5.71 22.04 -3.31
N HIS A 94 -5.08 21.26 -2.41
CA HIS A 94 -5.78 20.79 -1.21
C HIS A 94 -6.19 21.95 -0.28
N LEU A 95 -5.48 23.08 -0.29
CA LEU A 95 -5.79 24.26 0.52
C LEU A 95 -7.00 25.04 -0.01
N GLU A 96 -7.29 24.90 -1.31
CA GLU A 96 -8.43 25.53 -1.99
C GLU A 96 -9.76 24.84 -1.65
N VAL A 97 -9.71 23.68 -0.99
CA VAL A 97 -10.89 22.91 -0.61
C VAL A 97 -11.33 23.24 0.81
N ASP A 98 -12.62 23.52 0.97
CA ASP A 98 -13.23 23.79 2.25
C ASP A 98 -13.45 22.52 3.07
N GLY A 99 -13.22 22.65 4.38
CA GLY A 99 -13.50 21.61 5.37
C GLY A 99 -12.48 20.47 5.39
N TRP A 100 -12.24 19.94 6.58
CA TRP A 100 -11.26 18.88 6.83
C TRP A 100 -11.44 17.67 5.90
N ARG A 101 -12.69 17.29 5.61
CA ARG A 101 -13.03 16.15 4.77
C ARG A 101 -12.55 16.34 3.33
N GLY A 102 -12.84 17.50 2.74
CA GLY A 102 -12.47 17.79 1.37
C GLY A 102 -10.96 17.87 1.20
N ARG A 103 -10.26 18.48 2.16
CA ARG A 103 -8.79 18.56 2.18
C ARG A 103 -8.13 17.18 2.25
N LEU A 104 -8.60 16.30 3.13
CA LEU A 104 -8.08 14.93 3.22
C LEU A 104 -8.35 14.12 1.95
N LEU A 105 -9.51 14.30 1.31
CA LEU A 105 -9.82 13.66 0.04
C LEU A 105 -8.90 14.14 -1.09
N ALA A 106 -8.63 15.45 -1.17
CA ALA A 106 -7.71 16.00 -2.15
C ALA A 106 -6.28 15.46 -1.96
N LEU A 107 -5.81 15.35 -0.71
CA LEU A 107 -4.52 14.73 -0.39
C LEU A 107 -4.48 13.24 -0.76
N TYR A 108 -5.55 12.49 -0.47
CA TYR A 108 -5.68 11.09 -0.84
C TYR A 108 -5.60 10.87 -2.36
N GLU A 109 -6.34 11.66 -3.14
CA GLU A 109 -6.32 11.60 -4.59
C GLU A 109 -4.93 11.93 -5.14
N ALA A 110 -4.29 12.97 -4.60
CA ALA A 110 -2.94 13.36 -5.01
C ALA A 110 -1.89 12.28 -4.69
N GLN A 111 -1.99 11.60 -3.54
CA GLN A 111 -1.13 10.45 -3.21
C GLN A 111 -1.35 9.27 -4.17
N ILE A 112 -2.59 8.99 -4.58
CA ILE A 112 -2.84 7.95 -5.59
C ILE A 112 -2.17 8.31 -6.91
N MET A 113 -2.31 9.56 -7.37
CA MET A 113 -1.68 10.02 -8.62
C MET A 113 -0.15 9.92 -8.56
N LEU A 114 0.43 10.21 -7.39
CA LEU A 114 1.84 9.99 -7.11
C LEU A 114 2.22 8.50 -7.28
N TYR A 115 1.49 7.59 -6.65
CA TYR A 115 1.75 6.15 -6.74
C TYR A 115 1.55 5.58 -8.14
N LEU A 116 0.59 6.09 -8.90
CA LEU A 116 0.38 5.72 -10.29
C LEU A 116 1.51 6.21 -11.20
N ARG A 117 2.10 7.37 -10.89
CA ARG A 117 3.25 7.91 -11.62
C ARG A 117 4.53 7.15 -11.30
N HIS A 118 4.73 6.79 -10.03
CA HIS A 118 5.93 6.11 -9.53
C HIS A 118 5.59 4.78 -8.82
N PRO A 119 5.09 3.74 -9.53
CA PRO A 119 4.61 2.50 -8.91
C PRO A 119 5.66 1.76 -8.07
N TRP A 120 6.94 1.94 -8.41
CA TRP A 120 8.07 1.35 -7.68
C TRP A 120 8.15 1.77 -6.22
N MET A 121 7.59 2.92 -5.83
CA MET A 121 7.54 3.38 -4.43
C MET A 121 6.75 2.42 -3.53
N LEU A 122 5.79 1.71 -4.11
CA LEU A 122 4.93 0.76 -3.40
C LEU A 122 5.66 -0.55 -3.07
N SER A 123 6.76 -0.83 -3.78
CA SER A 123 7.64 -1.98 -3.51
C SER A 123 8.71 -1.69 -2.44
N LEU A 124 8.89 -0.43 -2.04
CA LEU A 124 9.84 -0.07 -1.00
C LEU A 124 9.30 -0.46 0.39
N PRO A 125 10.14 -1.02 1.28
CA PRO A 125 9.74 -1.32 2.65
C PRO A 125 9.49 -0.02 3.41
N ILE A 126 8.50 -0.04 4.30
CA ILE A 126 8.27 1.07 5.23
C ILE A 126 9.17 0.85 6.45
N THR A 127 10.26 1.61 6.53
CA THR A 127 11.23 1.52 7.62
C THR A 127 11.10 2.72 8.56
N GLY A 128 10.08 2.70 9.42
CA GLY A 128 9.86 3.72 10.45
C GLY A 128 9.11 4.96 9.96
N SER A 129 9.23 6.05 10.73
CA SER A 129 8.48 7.29 10.52
C SER A 129 9.03 8.08 9.32
N PRO A 130 8.16 8.74 8.51
CA PRO A 130 8.57 9.50 7.33
C PRO A 130 9.29 10.81 7.71
N ILE A 131 10.57 10.73 8.05
CA ILE A 131 11.36 11.88 8.55
C ILE A 131 12.15 12.62 7.46
N THR A 132 11.72 12.53 6.20
CA THR A 132 12.27 13.33 5.09
C THR A 132 11.36 14.55 4.80
N PRO A 133 11.88 15.66 4.25
CA PRO A 133 11.14 16.92 4.10
C PRO A 133 9.76 16.80 3.43
N ASN A 134 9.68 16.20 2.25
CA ASN A 134 8.47 16.05 1.47
C ASN A 134 7.50 15.11 2.20
N SER A 135 7.98 13.94 2.65
CA SER A 135 7.13 13.01 3.40
C SER A 135 6.59 13.63 4.71
N SER A 136 7.39 14.48 5.37
CA SER A 136 6.96 15.27 6.53
C SER A 136 5.93 16.33 6.16
N ALA A 137 6.09 17.02 5.01
CA ALA A 137 5.13 18.01 4.52
C ALA A 137 3.76 17.39 4.20
N TRP A 138 3.72 16.17 3.66
CA TRP A 138 2.48 15.43 3.45
C TRP A 138 1.76 15.08 4.76
N LEU A 139 2.52 14.66 5.78
CA LEU A 139 1.97 14.38 7.09
C LEU A 139 1.45 15.66 7.76
N ASP A 140 2.23 16.74 7.70
CA ASP A 140 1.86 18.05 8.21
C ASP A 140 0.57 18.58 7.56
N ALA A 141 0.44 18.49 6.23
CA ALA A 141 -0.78 18.85 5.51
C ALA A 141 -2.01 18.04 5.98
N GLY A 142 -1.85 16.75 6.26
CA GLY A 142 -2.91 15.90 6.82
C GLY A 142 -3.31 16.30 8.24
N LEU A 143 -2.35 16.66 9.09
CA LEU A 143 -2.61 17.14 10.45
C LEU A 143 -3.28 18.53 10.43
N ALA A 144 -2.79 19.44 9.59
CA ALA A 144 -3.34 20.78 9.41
C ALA A 144 -4.77 20.75 8.86
N ALA A 145 -5.10 19.79 7.98
CA ALA A 145 -6.48 19.60 7.51
C ALA A 145 -7.47 19.32 8.64
N LEU A 146 -7.03 18.73 9.76
CA LEU A 146 -7.86 18.35 10.91
C LEU A 146 -7.73 19.34 12.09
N GLU A 147 -7.01 20.45 11.94
CA GLU A 147 -6.68 21.34 13.05
C GLU A 147 -7.90 21.93 13.76
N GLU A 148 -8.93 22.29 12.99
CA GLU A 148 -10.19 22.89 13.47
C GLU A 148 -11.19 21.86 14.02
N THR A 149 -10.81 20.58 14.12
CA THR A 149 -11.66 19.52 14.65
C THR A 149 -11.41 19.30 16.15
N PRO A 150 -12.39 18.77 16.91
CA PRO A 150 -12.21 18.44 18.33
C PRO A 150 -11.29 17.23 18.59
N LEU A 151 -10.68 16.67 17.55
CA LEU A 151 -9.76 15.54 17.65
C LEU A 151 -8.47 15.95 18.38
N THR A 152 -7.93 15.05 19.19
CA THR A 152 -6.59 15.19 19.79
C THR A 152 -5.49 15.03 18.73
N ALA A 153 -4.25 15.39 19.06
CA ALA A 153 -3.11 15.20 18.16
C ALA A 153 -2.92 13.72 17.75
N GLU A 154 -3.14 12.79 18.69
CA GLU A 154 -3.08 11.35 18.43
C GLU A 154 -4.18 10.90 17.46
N GLU A 155 -5.41 11.37 17.65
CA GLU A 155 -6.54 11.07 16.77
C GLU A 155 -6.32 11.66 15.37
N ARG A 156 -5.79 12.89 15.27
CA ARG A 156 -5.45 13.52 13.98
C ARG A 156 -4.38 12.72 13.23
N LEU A 157 -3.33 12.30 13.94
CA LEU A 157 -2.28 11.46 13.38
C LEU A 157 -2.84 10.12 12.89
N ALA A 158 -3.68 9.46 13.70
CA ALA A 158 -4.31 8.19 13.32
C ALA A 158 -5.17 8.33 12.05
N VAL A 159 -5.96 9.40 11.94
CA VAL A 159 -6.77 9.69 10.74
C VAL A 159 -5.87 9.95 9.53
N ALA A 160 -4.84 10.81 9.66
CA ALA A 160 -3.91 11.10 8.57
C ALA A 160 -3.18 9.84 8.07
N LEU A 161 -2.70 8.99 8.99
CA LEU A 161 -2.06 7.71 8.65
C LEU A 161 -3.05 6.73 8.01
N ALA A 162 -4.30 6.67 8.47
CA ALA A 162 -5.34 5.85 7.84
C ALA A 162 -5.61 6.28 6.39
N MET A 163 -5.68 7.59 6.13
CA MET A 163 -5.84 8.13 4.77
C MET A 163 -4.66 7.73 3.86
N THR A 164 -3.43 7.90 4.34
CA THR A 164 -2.22 7.46 3.62
C THR A 164 -2.22 5.95 3.38
N GLY A 165 -2.66 5.16 4.36
CA GLY A 165 -2.82 3.70 4.23
C GLY A 165 -3.84 3.32 3.15
N HIS A 166 -4.99 4.00 3.10
CA HIS A 166 -5.99 3.82 2.05
C HIS A 166 -5.45 4.18 0.66
N ALA A 167 -4.73 5.30 0.53
CA ALA A 167 -4.13 5.72 -0.73
C ALA A 167 -3.08 4.70 -1.20
N ARG A 168 -2.22 4.22 -0.28
CA ARG A 168 -1.20 3.22 -0.58
C ARG A 168 -1.80 1.88 -0.99
N TRP A 169 -2.87 1.42 -0.33
CA TRP A 169 -3.59 0.20 -0.72
C TRP A 169 -4.20 0.32 -2.11
N CYS A 170 -4.88 1.44 -2.40
CA CYS A 170 -5.40 1.74 -3.74
C CYS A 170 -4.29 1.70 -4.79
N GLY A 171 -3.18 2.39 -4.52
CA GLY A 171 -1.99 2.39 -5.38
C GLY A 171 -1.42 0.99 -5.62
N ILE A 172 -1.27 0.15 -4.59
CA ILE A 172 -0.77 -1.24 -4.71
C ILE A 172 -1.62 -2.04 -5.68
N VAL A 173 -2.94 -1.98 -5.53
CA VAL A 173 -3.85 -2.77 -6.38
C VAL A 173 -3.84 -2.24 -7.80
N GLN A 174 -3.95 -0.91 -7.99
CA GLN A 174 -3.97 -0.31 -9.33
C GLN A 174 -2.64 -0.49 -10.09
N ALA A 175 -1.50 -0.36 -9.40
CA ALA A 175 -0.19 -0.65 -9.96
C ALA A 175 -0.08 -2.13 -10.37
N GLY A 176 -0.56 -3.05 -9.53
CA GLY A 176 -0.59 -4.49 -9.83
C GLY A 176 -1.39 -4.81 -11.10
N TYR A 177 -2.58 -4.23 -11.25
CA TYR A 177 -3.38 -4.40 -12.48
C TYR A 177 -2.70 -3.84 -13.71
N THR A 178 -2.10 -2.65 -13.60
CA THR A 178 -1.37 -2.03 -14.70
C THR A 178 -0.18 -2.88 -15.16
N GLU A 179 0.57 -3.44 -14.21
CA GLU A 179 1.70 -4.31 -14.51
C GLU A 179 1.26 -5.65 -15.13
N GLN A 180 0.19 -6.26 -14.62
CA GLN A 180 -0.39 -7.47 -15.20
C GLN A 180 -0.87 -7.25 -16.63
N ALA A 181 -1.50 -6.10 -16.93
CA ALA A 181 -1.91 -5.75 -18.29
C ALA A 181 -0.69 -5.61 -19.23
N ARG A 182 0.37 -4.91 -18.80
CA ARG A 182 1.62 -4.77 -19.57
C ARG A 182 2.29 -6.12 -19.84
N GLY A 183 2.41 -6.97 -18.82
CA GLY A 183 3.10 -8.26 -18.94
C GLY A 183 2.32 -9.35 -19.68
N SER A 184 0.98 -9.27 -19.69
CA SER A 184 0.13 -10.26 -20.37
C SER A 184 -0.19 -9.91 -21.82
N GLY A 185 -0.03 -8.64 -22.22
CA GLY A 185 -0.45 -8.14 -23.53
C GLY A 185 -1.97 -8.07 -23.70
N LEU A 186 -2.74 -8.26 -22.63
CA LEU A 186 -4.19 -8.19 -22.59
C LEU A 186 -4.64 -6.79 -22.18
N THR A 187 -5.78 -6.36 -22.71
CA THR A 187 -6.50 -5.17 -22.22
C THR A 187 -7.04 -5.39 -20.81
N PRO A 188 -7.31 -4.31 -20.03
CA PRO A 188 -7.91 -4.44 -18.69
C PRO A 188 -9.19 -5.29 -18.69
N ASP A 189 -10.07 -5.11 -19.68
CA ASP A 189 -11.33 -5.86 -19.80
C ASP A 189 -11.07 -7.36 -20.03
N GLU A 190 -10.06 -7.71 -20.83
CA GLU A 190 -9.66 -9.10 -21.05
C GLU A 190 -9.04 -9.74 -19.80
N VAL A 191 -8.29 -8.97 -19.00
CA VAL A 191 -7.78 -9.43 -17.70
C VAL A 191 -8.96 -9.71 -16.76
N SER A 192 -9.91 -8.78 -16.63
CA SER A 192 -11.10 -8.96 -15.79
C SER A 192 -11.97 -10.13 -16.25
N ALA A 193 -12.19 -10.30 -17.55
CA ALA A 193 -12.95 -11.42 -18.09
C ALA A 193 -12.26 -12.77 -17.81
N ARG A 194 -10.92 -12.82 -17.92
CA ARG A 194 -10.14 -14.00 -17.60
C ARG A 194 -10.21 -14.34 -16.11
N GLU A 195 -10.13 -13.34 -15.23
CA GLU A 195 -10.29 -13.54 -13.79
C GLU A 195 -11.69 -14.02 -13.43
N ALA A 196 -12.74 -13.44 -14.02
CA ALA A 196 -14.11 -13.90 -13.85
C ALA A 196 -14.28 -15.38 -14.27
N ALA A 197 -13.69 -15.80 -15.39
CA ALA A 197 -13.72 -17.19 -15.84
C ALA A 197 -12.98 -18.14 -14.88
N LEU A 198 -11.88 -17.69 -14.27
CA LEU A 198 -11.19 -18.45 -13.22
C LEU A 198 -12.08 -18.59 -11.98
N PHE A 199 -12.72 -17.50 -11.54
CA PHE A 199 -13.66 -17.53 -10.43
C PHE A 199 -14.84 -18.47 -10.70
N ASP A 200 -15.41 -18.46 -11.90
CA ASP A 200 -16.46 -19.41 -12.27
C ASP A 200 -16.03 -20.87 -12.19
N ARG A 201 -14.74 -21.15 -12.41
CA ARG A 201 -14.21 -22.51 -12.37
C ARG A 201 -13.97 -23.02 -10.95
N VAL A 202 -13.60 -22.14 -10.02
CA VAL A 202 -13.11 -22.55 -8.68
C VAL A 202 -14.01 -22.11 -7.52
N ILE A 203 -14.85 -21.10 -7.72
CA ILE A 203 -15.75 -20.55 -6.70
C ILE A 203 -17.15 -21.14 -6.88
N THR A 204 -17.48 -22.12 -6.04
CA THR A 204 -18.80 -22.78 -6.04
C THR A 204 -19.73 -22.18 -5.00
N ALA A 205 -21.04 -22.22 -5.24
CA ALA A 205 -22.05 -21.78 -4.25
C ALA A 205 -22.03 -22.62 -2.96
N GLU A 206 -21.58 -23.87 -3.06
CA GLU A 206 -21.53 -24.83 -1.96
C GLU A 206 -20.40 -24.49 -0.98
N GLU A 207 -19.24 -24.04 -1.47
CA GLU A 207 -18.09 -23.68 -0.62
C GLU A 207 -18.03 -22.18 -0.30
N PHE A 208 -18.45 -21.33 -1.24
CA PHE A 208 -18.31 -19.88 -1.15
C PHE A 208 -19.62 -19.17 -1.51
N PRO A 209 -20.71 -19.38 -0.75
CA PRO A 209 -22.05 -18.91 -1.13
C PRO A 209 -22.13 -17.39 -1.30
N ALA A 210 -21.48 -16.61 -0.45
CA ALA A 210 -21.48 -15.15 -0.54
C ALA A 210 -20.68 -14.64 -1.75
N LEU A 211 -19.47 -15.17 -1.96
CA LEU A 211 -18.62 -14.79 -3.10
C LEU A 211 -19.26 -15.21 -4.42
N ARG A 212 -19.89 -16.39 -4.46
CA ARG A 212 -20.60 -16.85 -5.64
C ARG A 212 -21.76 -15.92 -6.02
N ARG A 213 -22.53 -15.44 -5.05
CA ARG A 213 -23.58 -14.44 -5.28
C ARG A 213 -22.98 -13.15 -5.84
N ALA A 214 -21.91 -12.63 -5.24
CA ALA A 214 -21.24 -11.43 -5.74
C ALA A 214 -20.74 -11.57 -7.20
N ILE A 215 -20.19 -12.73 -7.58
CA ILE A 215 -19.80 -12.96 -8.98
C ILE A 215 -21.03 -13.06 -9.90
N GLN A 216 -22.13 -13.67 -9.44
CA GLN A 216 -23.39 -13.74 -10.21
C GLN A 216 -24.06 -12.37 -10.37
N ASP A 217 -23.82 -11.46 -9.44
CA ASP A 217 -24.28 -10.07 -9.48
C ASP A 217 -23.28 -9.16 -10.22
N ASP A 218 -22.33 -9.73 -10.96
CA ASP A 218 -21.31 -9.04 -11.77
C ASP A 218 -20.46 -8.01 -10.98
N VAL A 219 -20.31 -8.19 -9.65
CA VAL A 219 -19.58 -7.22 -8.78
C VAL A 219 -18.13 -7.03 -9.23
N PHE A 220 -17.48 -8.08 -9.73
CA PHE A 220 -16.09 -8.04 -10.21
C PHE A 220 -15.93 -7.41 -11.60
N LEU A 221 -17.03 -7.16 -12.31
CA LEU A 221 -17.07 -6.48 -13.60
C LEU A 221 -17.63 -5.05 -13.48
N SER A 222 -17.96 -4.63 -12.25
CA SER A 222 -18.51 -3.31 -11.97
C SER A 222 -17.49 -2.19 -12.19
N VAL A 223 -17.96 -1.06 -12.71
CA VAL A 223 -17.16 0.18 -12.84
C VAL A 223 -17.10 0.99 -11.53
N ALA A 224 -17.74 0.51 -10.46
CA ALA A 224 -17.69 1.17 -9.16
C ALA A 224 -16.26 1.17 -8.60
N ASP A 225 -15.87 2.27 -7.95
CA ASP A 225 -14.58 2.37 -7.27
C ASP A 225 -14.70 1.91 -5.80
N PRO A 226 -14.25 0.68 -5.46
CA PRO A 226 -14.32 0.17 -4.10
C PRO A 226 -13.39 0.93 -3.13
N PHE A 227 -12.30 1.52 -3.64
CA PHE A 227 -11.36 2.29 -2.82
C PHE A 227 -11.96 3.63 -2.43
N ARG A 228 -12.62 4.31 -3.39
CA ARG A 228 -13.37 5.53 -3.09
C ARG A 228 -14.51 5.25 -2.12
N PHE A 229 -15.27 4.18 -2.31
CA PHE A 229 -16.30 3.79 -1.35
C PHE A 229 -15.71 3.58 0.05
N GLY A 230 -14.60 2.85 0.16
CA GLY A 230 -13.94 2.58 1.43
C GLY A 230 -13.49 3.85 2.15
N VAL A 231 -12.81 4.76 1.46
CA VAL A 231 -12.32 6.00 2.08
C VAL A 231 -13.46 6.93 2.50
N GLU A 232 -14.53 7.02 1.70
CA GLU A 232 -15.72 7.82 2.05
C GLU A 232 -16.40 7.26 3.32
N ARG A 233 -16.48 5.93 3.46
CA ARG A 233 -17.02 5.30 4.68
C ARG A 233 -16.12 5.53 5.90
N THR A 234 -14.81 5.49 5.74
CA THR A 234 -13.86 5.85 6.82
C THR A 234 -14.09 7.30 7.26
N LEU A 235 -14.19 8.24 6.32
CA LEU A 235 -14.44 9.66 6.61
C LEU A 235 -15.84 9.89 7.23
N ASP A 236 -16.86 9.11 6.83
CA ASP A 236 -18.18 9.15 7.48
C ASP A 236 -18.09 8.72 8.95
N GLY A 237 -17.31 7.69 9.25
CA GLY A 237 -17.02 7.25 10.61
C GLY A 237 -16.32 8.34 11.44
N VAL A 238 -15.32 9.00 10.87
CA VAL A 238 -14.62 10.13 11.52
C VAL A 238 -15.58 11.30 11.75
N ALA A 239 -16.42 11.63 10.78
CA ALA A 239 -17.40 12.70 10.92
C ALA A 239 -18.44 12.40 12.01
N ALA A 240 -18.92 11.16 12.08
CA ALA A 240 -19.84 10.71 13.12
C ALA A 240 -19.19 10.78 14.52
N TYR A 241 -17.91 10.41 14.63
CA TYR A 241 -17.13 10.51 15.86
C TYR A 241 -16.96 11.96 16.31
N ILE A 242 -16.53 12.86 15.40
CA ILE A 242 -16.43 14.31 15.65
C ILE A 242 -17.77 14.86 16.14
N ALA A 243 -18.87 14.54 15.44
CA ALA A 243 -20.20 14.99 15.83
C ALA A 243 -20.63 14.44 17.22
N GLY A 244 -20.16 13.25 17.61
CA GLY A 244 -20.34 12.71 18.97
C GLY A 244 -19.59 13.52 20.01
N LEU A 245 -18.32 13.86 19.75
CA LEU A 245 -17.52 14.71 20.62
C LEU A 245 -18.15 16.10 20.80
N ASP A 246 -18.68 16.69 19.72
CA ASP A 246 -19.38 17.98 19.77
C ASP A 246 -20.67 17.91 20.61
N ARG A 247 -21.31 16.73 20.69
CA ARG A 247 -22.44 16.47 21.60
C ARG A 247 -22.01 16.17 23.04
N GLY A 248 -20.72 16.12 23.34
CA GLY A 248 -20.17 15.83 24.66
C GLY A 248 -20.04 14.33 24.96
N GLU A 249 -20.03 13.46 23.95
CA GLU A 249 -19.74 12.04 24.14
C GLU A 249 -18.29 11.83 24.62
N THR A 250 -18.08 10.87 25.51
CA THR A 250 -16.74 10.51 26.00
C THR A 250 -15.94 9.82 24.92
N ARG A 251 -14.66 10.19 24.80
CA ARG A 251 -13.68 9.49 23.95
C ARG A 251 -13.63 8.01 24.33
N SER A 252 -13.67 7.14 23.33
CA SER A 252 -13.50 5.70 23.56
C SER A 252 -12.03 5.43 23.94
N ALA A 253 -11.80 4.62 24.96
CA ALA A 253 -10.44 4.19 25.28
C ALA A 253 -9.89 3.36 24.11
N ALA A 254 -8.66 3.67 23.67
CA ALA A 254 -7.97 2.84 22.70
C ALA A 254 -7.90 1.40 23.24
N THR A 255 -8.50 0.46 22.53
CA THR A 255 -8.32 -0.95 22.85
C THR A 255 -6.93 -1.32 22.33
N GLU A 256 -6.01 -1.67 23.24
CA GLU A 256 -4.71 -2.21 22.85
C GLU A 256 -4.94 -3.44 21.96
N TRP A 257 -4.55 -3.34 20.69
CA TRP A 257 -4.64 -4.45 19.76
C TRP A 257 -3.50 -5.42 20.05
N VAL A 258 -3.86 -6.56 20.64
CA VAL A 258 -3.05 -7.79 20.87
C VAL A 258 -1.54 -7.56 21.03
N ASP A 259 -1.10 -7.53 22.28
CA ASP A 259 0.30 -7.46 22.72
C ASP A 259 1.01 -8.83 22.61
N LEU A 260 1.01 -9.43 21.41
CA LEU A 260 1.75 -10.67 21.15
C LEU A 260 2.83 -10.44 20.11
N GLU A 261 4.08 -10.53 20.56
CA GLU A 261 5.25 -10.43 19.68
C GLU A 261 5.31 -11.66 18.74
N PRO A 262 5.33 -11.47 17.40
CA PRO A 262 5.37 -12.58 16.44
C PRO A 262 6.53 -13.54 16.65
N ALA A 263 7.66 -13.07 17.20
CA ALA A 263 8.82 -13.89 17.53
C ALA A 263 8.52 -14.90 18.65
N GLU A 264 7.72 -14.51 19.65
CA GLU A 264 7.33 -15.37 20.77
C GLU A 264 6.39 -16.48 20.28
N LEU A 265 5.45 -16.14 19.40
CA LEU A 265 4.53 -17.10 18.78
C LEU A 265 5.26 -18.04 17.80
N ALA A 266 6.24 -17.54 17.05
CA ALA A 266 7.01 -18.35 16.10
C ALA A 266 7.90 -19.40 16.80
N GLY A 267 8.22 -19.21 18.08
CA GLY A 267 8.95 -20.18 18.89
C GLY A 267 8.07 -21.27 19.52
N ASP A 268 6.77 -21.05 19.67
CA ASP A 268 5.89 -21.93 20.43
C ASP A 268 5.63 -23.27 19.72
N ARG A 269 6.21 -24.34 20.28
CA ARG A 269 6.06 -25.70 19.77
C ARG A 269 4.63 -26.22 19.85
N ARG A 270 3.90 -25.91 20.92
CA ARG A 270 2.50 -26.35 21.09
C ARG A 270 1.61 -25.66 20.06
N LEU A 271 1.84 -24.38 19.81
CA LEU A 271 1.13 -23.64 18.75
C LEU A 271 1.41 -24.26 17.38
N LYS A 272 2.67 -24.57 17.05
CA LYS A 272 3.03 -25.23 15.78
C LYS A 272 2.37 -26.59 15.61
N GLU A 273 2.35 -27.40 16.66
CA GLU A 273 1.71 -28.73 16.65
C GLU A 273 0.20 -28.61 16.46
N ALA A 274 -0.45 -27.68 17.17
CA ALA A 274 -1.88 -27.39 17.00
C ALA A 274 -2.20 -26.89 15.57
N GLN A 275 -1.42 -25.95 15.05
CA GLN A 275 -1.57 -25.47 13.67
C GLN A 275 -1.36 -26.57 12.63
N ARG A 276 -0.43 -27.52 12.88
CA ARG A 276 -0.24 -28.68 12.02
C ARG A 276 -1.47 -29.59 12.04
N ALA A 277 -2.00 -29.88 13.22
CA ALA A 277 -3.22 -30.67 13.37
C ALA A 277 -4.42 -30.03 12.66
N VAL A 278 -4.58 -28.70 12.75
CA VAL A 278 -5.60 -27.95 12.01
C VAL A 278 -5.42 -28.11 10.49
N ARG A 279 -4.20 -27.91 9.97
CA ARG A 279 -3.92 -28.07 8.53
C ARG A 279 -4.20 -29.50 8.04
N ASP A 280 -3.84 -30.50 8.82
CA ASP A 280 -4.09 -31.91 8.50
C ASP A 280 -5.60 -32.22 8.49
N ALA A 281 -6.35 -31.69 9.47
CA ALA A 281 -7.81 -31.80 9.54
C ALA A 281 -8.52 -31.08 8.38
N GLU A 282 -8.10 -29.87 8.03
CA GLU A 282 -8.63 -29.12 6.87
C GLU A 282 -8.37 -29.85 5.55
N LYS A 283 -7.22 -30.53 5.41
CA LYS A 283 -6.92 -31.35 4.23
C LYS A 283 -7.82 -32.58 4.15
N ALA A 284 -8.07 -33.24 5.28
CA ALA A 284 -9.00 -34.36 5.37
C ALA A 284 -10.43 -33.90 5.05
N LEU A 285 -10.88 -32.78 5.61
CA LEU A 285 -12.19 -32.20 5.37
C LEU A 285 -12.40 -31.84 3.90
N ARG A 286 -11.43 -31.17 3.25
CA ARG A 286 -11.48 -30.88 1.82
C ARG A 286 -11.62 -32.15 0.97
N THR A 287 -10.94 -33.22 1.35
CA THR A 287 -11.04 -34.52 0.66
C THR A 287 -12.43 -35.13 0.84
N ALA A 288 -12.96 -35.11 2.08
CA ALA A 288 -14.30 -35.61 2.38
C ALA A 288 -15.39 -34.83 1.61
N HIS A 289 -15.35 -33.51 1.60
CA HIS A 289 -16.28 -32.67 0.83
C HIS A 289 -16.18 -32.92 -0.68
N LYS A 290 -15.00 -33.27 -1.21
CA LYS A 290 -14.86 -33.66 -2.63
C LYS A 290 -15.59 -34.97 -2.93
N VAL A 291 -15.46 -35.97 -2.04
CA VAL A 291 -16.17 -37.26 -2.17
C VAL A 291 -17.68 -37.06 -2.04
N GLU A 292 -18.12 -36.27 -1.07
CA GLU A 292 -19.54 -35.96 -0.85
C GLU A 292 -20.16 -35.28 -2.09
N ARG A 293 -19.49 -34.27 -2.65
CA ARG A 293 -19.94 -33.58 -3.89
C ARG A 293 -20.02 -34.52 -5.08
N GLN A 294 -19.04 -35.42 -5.25
CA GLN A 294 -19.06 -36.42 -6.32
C GLN A 294 -20.24 -37.39 -6.15
N ALA A 295 -20.48 -37.89 -4.94
CA ALA A 295 -21.61 -38.76 -4.65
C ALA A 295 -22.96 -38.06 -4.88
N LEU A 296 -23.07 -36.78 -4.50
CA LEU A 296 -24.27 -35.97 -4.74
C LEU A 296 -24.53 -35.77 -6.24
N ARG A 297 -23.49 -35.50 -7.02
CA ARG A 297 -23.58 -35.37 -8.49
C ARG A 297 -24.05 -36.68 -9.13
N GLU A 298 -23.43 -37.80 -8.77
CA GLU A 298 -23.83 -39.12 -9.28
C GLU A 298 -25.27 -39.47 -8.88
N ALA A 299 -25.69 -39.15 -7.66
CA ALA A 299 -27.07 -39.32 -7.21
C ALA A 299 -28.06 -38.49 -8.04
N ARG A 300 -27.74 -37.20 -8.31
CA ARG A 300 -28.55 -36.32 -9.17
C ARG A 300 -28.65 -36.87 -10.60
N GLU A 301 -27.55 -37.32 -11.19
CA GLU A 301 -27.53 -37.90 -12.54
C GLU A 301 -28.35 -39.20 -12.64
N ARG A 302 -28.28 -40.09 -11.63
CA ARG A 302 -29.12 -41.29 -11.56
C ARG A 302 -30.60 -40.95 -11.49
N LEU A 303 -30.99 -40.01 -10.61
CA LEU A 303 -32.39 -39.59 -10.46
C LEU A 303 -32.94 -38.91 -11.73
N ALA A 304 -32.10 -38.15 -12.45
CA ALA A 304 -32.50 -37.52 -13.71
C ALA A 304 -32.73 -38.54 -14.84
N LYS A 305 -31.93 -39.61 -14.93
CA LYS A 305 -32.12 -40.69 -15.90
C LYS A 305 -33.42 -41.47 -15.67
N VAL A 306 -33.85 -41.62 -14.41
CA VAL A 306 -35.13 -42.27 -14.06
C VAL A 306 -36.34 -41.41 -14.40
N LYS A 307 -36.18 -40.07 -14.51
CA LYS A 307 -37.28 -39.12 -14.75
C LYS A 307 -37.51 -38.73 -16.22
N LYS A 308 -36.68 -39.16 -17.19
CA LYS A 308 -36.98 -38.95 -18.62
C LYS A 308 -37.98 -40.04 -19.09
N PRO A 309 -39.22 -39.71 -19.51
CA PRO A 309 -40.08 -40.68 -20.17
C PRO A 309 -39.54 -40.95 -21.59
N ALA A 310 -39.82 -42.15 -22.09
CA ALA A 310 -39.53 -42.56 -23.47
C ALA A 310 -40.27 -41.69 -24.50
#